data_AF-A0A2N2Y2Z0-F1
#
_entry.id   AF-A0A2N2Y2Z0-F1
#
_cell.length_a   1.000
_cell.length_b   1.000
_cell.length_c   1.000
_cell.angle_alpha   90.00
_cell.angle_beta   90.00
_cell.angle_gamma   90.00
#
_symmetry.space_group_name_H-M   'P 1'
#
loop_
_entity.id
_entity.type
_entity.pdbx_description
1 polymer ?
#
loop_
_entity_poly.entity_id
_entity_poly.type
_entity_poly.pdbx_seq_one_letter_code
_entity_poly.pdbx_strand_id
1 'polypeptide(L)'
;MKNAILHISDLHFVANYELKGNSKYDDSYKLRFISGLENGLSKNSLKLKYILISGDIANEGEEREYNEVLIFLNELKQKFNIKKENILICPGNHDITWSALRKTLDGMPEANRKEAYLYHDIKFQSFKKFYHDFFETKKDFICDSAIVDTIIDDEDKLIILGINSCFKESFQKKDHIGFIETKSLENKIKDIFSNIKFNDYDKLLVMHHNPEDFKNESANVKNWEDVSLILNSNFPTTFCGHIHSSRSKGEIKTAGNKYYVSVSSFCKIGKSIKNAFNIIHSIENQKHKYKVLFYEYEEPDSKNPYWLHHNSSEELDEVTLCIKHSDEVLNDLVLNQDKNDFTTLSNNENYKDLIPESISKLENNQYEEYVDMLMRLIQENKLFKTGHFHWSKSFRSHGIIDINYLISNKESINLISHLFYLKFLQVFIDIKPDLIIGIGIEGNVLGARLSILFPECDYSFIPDYLKDNDFSNFEHTIKEGKYKNIVLIKDLLFKADSLKDTIKKEMFNNKNIFVFSLFYCGGENESEIFSSYNNVTHHSICNKIKINLCQHNDNIENCTIIKHSLDLFYPLFSTDEK
;
A
#
# COMPACT_ATOMS: atom_id res chain seq x y z
N MET A 1 3.00 -7.22 36.16
CA MET A 1 2.73 -5.96 35.45
C MET A 1 2.91 -6.23 33.97
N LYS A 2 2.04 -5.69 33.10
CA LYS A 2 2.15 -5.87 31.65
C LYS A 2 3.21 -4.92 31.10
N ASN A 3 3.94 -5.34 30.06
CA ASN A 3 4.89 -4.48 29.38
C ASN A 3 4.13 -3.40 28.59
N ALA A 4 4.65 -2.18 28.60
CA ALA A 4 4.07 -1.04 27.90
C ALA A 4 5.09 -0.41 26.95
N ILE A 5 4.54 0.20 25.91
CA ILE A 5 5.23 0.97 24.89
C ILE A 5 4.87 2.44 25.11
N LEU A 6 5.87 3.31 25.24
CA LEU A 6 5.69 4.77 25.15
C LEU A 6 5.87 5.19 23.69
N HIS A 7 4.93 5.95 23.14
CA HIS A 7 5.07 6.58 21.82
C HIS A 7 5.01 8.10 21.95
N ILE A 8 6.07 8.76 21.46
CA ILE A 8 6.23 10.21 21.40
C ILE A 8 6.72 10.61 20.00
N SER A 9 6.41 11.84 19.58
CA SER A 9 6.82 12.37 18.27
C SER A 9 6.96 13.88 18.32
N ASP A 10 7.62 14.44 17.31
CA ASP A 10 7.70 15.87 17.06
C ASP A 10 8.17 16.62 18.31
N LEU A 11 9.32 16.18 18.82
CA LEU A 11 9.94 16.71 20.03
C LEU A 11 10.41 18.14 19.80
N HIS A 12 10.99 18.42 18.63
CA HIS A 12 11.57 19.72 18.26
C HIS A 12 12.42 20.31 19.38
N PHE A 13 13.39 19.53 19.88
CA PHE A 13 14.37 20.05 20.81
C PHE A 13 15.15 21.18 20.13
N VAL A 14 15.31 22.27 20.89
CA VAL A 14 16.15 23.41 20.52
C VAL A 14 17.32 23.46 21.47
N ALA A 15 18.37 24.21 21.13
CA ALA A 15 19.48 24.41 22.05
C ALA A 15 19.00 25.07 23.35
N ASN A 16 19.66 24.79 24.48
CA ASN A 16 19.26 25.30 25.80
C ASN A 16 19.06 26.84 25.86
N TYR A 17 19.89 27.61 25.15
CA TYR A 17 19.77 29.06 25.11
C TYR A 17 18.65 29.58 24.18
N GLU A 18 18.08 28.71 23.34
CA GLU A 18 16.95 28.98 22.43
C GLU A 18 15.60 28.52 23.02
N LEU A 19 15.56 27.85 24.18
CA LEU A 19 14.33 27.31 24.77
C LEU A 19 13.23 28.38 24.94
N LYS A 20 13.61 29.60 25.37
CA LYS A 20 12.66 30.68 25.64
C LYS A 20 11.90 31.10 24.38
N GLY A 21 10.62 30.71 24.32
CA GLY A 21 9.71 31.08 23.24
C GLY A 21 9.68 30.09 22.07
N ASN A 22 10.57 29.10 22.04
CA ASN A 22 10.64 28.10 20.96
C ASN A 22 10.25 26.68 21.42
N SER A 23 10.33 26.35 22.71
CA SER A 23 9.91 25.05 23.25
C SER A 23 9.28 25.20 24.64
N LYS A 24 8.33 24.30 24.96
CA LYS A 24 7.80 24.17 26.34
C LYS A 24 8.70 23.32 27.24
N TYR A 25 9.74 22.70 26.69
CA TYR A 25 10.60 21.79 27.40
C TYR A 25 11.55 22.53 28.35
N ASP A 26 11.14 22.66 29.60
CA ASP A 26 11.97 23.07 30.73
C ASP A 26 11.97 22.00 31.83
N ASP A 27 12.74 22.22 32.91
CA ASP A 27 12.80 21.27 34.04
C ASP A 27 11.42 20.99 34.66
N SER A 28 10.54 21.99 34.66
CA SER A 28 9.20 21.89 35.23
C SER A 28 8.30 21.01 34.35
N TYR A 29 8.35 21.21 33.04
CA TYR A 29 7.68 20.40 32.03
C TYR A 29 8.16 18.95 32.10
N LYS A 30 9.48 18.75 32.17
CA LYS A 30 10.11 17.45 32.30
C LYS A 30 9.62 16.70 33.54
N LEU A 31 9.66 17.32 34.72
CA LEU A 31 9.16 16.72 35.95
C LEU A 31 7.68 16.34 35.85
N ARG A 32 6.85 17.20 35.24
CA ARG A 32 5.43 16.91 35.00
C ARG A 32 5.24 15.74 34.04
N PHE A 33 6.02 15.67 32.97
CA PHE A 33 5.98 14.54 32.03
C PHE A 33 6.33 13.22 32.71
N ILE A 34 7.44 13.18 33.44
CA ILE A 34 7.85 11.98 34.19
C ILE A 34 6.74 11.57 35.17
N SER A 35 6.19 12.50 35.95
CA SER A 35 5.10 12.23 36.88
C SER A 35 3.82 11.75 36.16
N GLY A 36 3.46 12.37 35.03
CA GLY A 36 2.32 11.98 34.21
C GLY A 36 2.44 10.55 33.68
N LEU A 37 3.61 10.20 33.15
CA LEU A 37 3.93 8.86 32.67
C LEU A 37 3.94 7.83 33.80
N GLU A 38 4.60 8.12 34.94
CA GLU A 38 4.60 7.25 36.13
C GLU A 38 3.18 6.99 36.64
N ASN A 39 2.34 8.03 36.69
CA ASN A 39 0.95 7.92 37.09
C ASN A 39 0.15 7.05 36.10
N GLY A 40 0.36 7.24 34.80
CA GLY A 40 -0.30 6.45 33.76
C GLY A 40 0.07 4.97 33.81
N LEU A 41 1.36 4.67 33.99
CA LEU A 41 1.85 3.30 34.15
C LEU A 41 1.31 2.67 35.43
N SER A 42 1.39 3.37 36.56
CA SER A 42 0.97 2.85 37.87
C SER A 42 -0.53 2.58 37.94
N LYS A 43 -1.37 3.51 37.44
CA LYS A 43 -2.83 3.35 37.41
C LYS A 43 -3.27 2.11 36.61
N ASN A 44 -2.52 1.74 35.59
CA ASN A 44 -2.82 0.61 34.71
C ASN A 44 -1.98 -0.64 35.05
N SER A 45 -1.20 -0.63 36.14
CA SER A 45 -0.31 -1.73 36.54
C SER A 45 0.66 -2.18 35.43
N LEU A 46 1.22 -1.20 34.72
CA LEU A 46 2.11 -1.36 33.58
C LEU A 46 3.58 -1.13 33.97
N LYS A 47 4.48 -1.80 33.25
CA LYS A 47 5.93 -1.55 33.29
C LYS A 47 6.35 -1.06 31.92
N LEU A 48 6.97 0.13 31.84
CA LEU A 48 7.53 0.60 30.59
C LEU A 48 8.65 -0.35 30.15
N LYS A 49 8.60 -0.84 28.90
CA LYS A 49 9.63 -1.71 28.31
C LYS A 49 10.20 -1.12 27.03
N TYR A 50 9.37 -0.46 26.22
CA TYR A 50 9.76 0.11 24.92
C TYR A 50 9.48 1.60 24.82
N ILE A 51 10.32 2.32 24.08
CA ILE A 51 10.10 3.73 23.73
C ILE A 51 10.20 3.86 22.21
N LEU A 52 9.18 4.42 21.58
CA LEU A 52 9.10 4.68 20.15
C LEU A 52 9.09 6.19 19.92
N ILE A 53 10.04 6.66 19.13
CA ILE A 53 10.16 8.07 18.74
C ILE A 53 9.98 8.14 17.23
N SER A 54 8.84 8.68 16.79
CA SER A 54 8.47 8.64 15.36
C SER A 54 9.00 9.80 14.52
N GLY A 55 9.84 10.70 15.05
CA GLY A 55 10.54 11.72 14.25
C GLY A 55 10.37 13.14 14.77
N ASP A 56 10.96 14.08 14.04
CA ASP A 56 11.08 15.50 14.36
C ASP A 56 11.64 15.70 15.77
N ILE A 57 12.80 15.08 15.99
CA ILE A 57 13.47 15.04 17.29
C ILE A 57 14.13 16.39 17.55
N ALA A 58 14.90 16.88 16.57
CA ALA A 58 15.53 18.18 16.55
C ALA A 58 14.62 19.21 15.86
N ASN A 59 14.87 20.51 16.07
CA ASN A 59 14.10 21.57 15.43
C ASN A 59 14.68 21.97 14.07
N GLU A 60 16.00 21.92 13.90
CA GLU A 60 16.70 22.26 12.65
C GLU A 60 17.75 21.19 12.27
N GLY A 61 17.77 20.06 12.98
CA GLY A 61 18.69 18.96 12.71
C GLY A 61 20.14 19.29 13.06
N GLU A 62 20.36 20.22 14.00
CA GLU A 62 21.70 20.67 14.38
C GLU A 62 22.27 19.84 15.55
N GLU A 63 23.59 19.61 15.57
CA GLU A 63 24.25 18.78 16.59
C GLU A 63 23.96 19.26 18.03
N ARG A 64 23.90 20.57 18.23
CA ARG A 64 23.59 21.20 19.52
C ARG A 64 22.21 20.79 20.07
N GLU A 65 21.24 20.53 19.20
CA GLU A 65 19.88 20.15 19.59
C GLU A 65 19.85 18.67 20.00
N TYR A 66 20.57 17.83 19.27
CA TYR A 66 20.72 16.42 19.63
C TYR A 66 21.47 16.19 20.94
N ASN A 67 22.36 17.10 21.35
CA ASN A 67 22.98 17.03 22.68
C ASN A 67 21.94 17.09 23.81
N GLU A 68 20.91 17.94 23.67
CA GLU A 68 19.80 18.01 24.64
C GLU A 68 18.93 16.75 24.60
N VAL A 69 18.72 16.18 23.41
CA VAL A 69 18.01 14.90 23.23
C VAL A 69 18.76 13.76 23.93
N LEU A 70 20.09 13.70 23.83
CA LEU A 70 20.90 12.69 24.52
C LEU A 70 20.73 12.75 26.04
N ILE A 71 20.68 13.96 26.61
CA ILE A 71 20.42 14.16 28.04
C ILE A 71 19.05 13.62 28.39
N PHE A 72 18.01 14.05 27.67
CA PHE A 72 16.63 13.61 27.90
C PHE A 72 16.46 12.08 27.82
N LEU A 73 16.99 11.44 26.78
CA LEU A 73 16.86 9.99 26.59
C LEU A 73 17.63 9.21 27.65
N ASN A 74 18.81 9.69 28.08
CA ASN A 74 19.55 9.04 29.17
C ASN A 74 18.83 9.15 30.51
N GLU A 75 18.22 10.30 30.80
CA GLU A 75 17.39 10.48 32.00
C GLU A 75 16.17 9.54 31.98
N LEU A 76 15.44 9.45 30.86
CA LEU A 76 14.32 8.52 30.71
C LEU A 76 14.74 7.07 30.91
N LYS A 77 15.83 6.67 30.25
CA LYS A 77 16.42 5.33 30.35
C LYS A 77 16.76 4.99 31.80
N GLN A 78 17.41 5.89 32.52
CA GLN A 78 17.79 5.70 33.92
C GLN A 78 16.56 5.64 34.83
N LYS A 79 15.60 6.56 34.64
CA LYS A 79 14.41 6.68 35.48
C LYS A 79 13.50 5.45 35.39
N PHE A 80 13.30 4.91 34.19
CA PHE A 80 12.42 3.77 33.94
C PHE A 80 13.16 2.44 33.75
N ASN A 81 14.48 2.43 33.91
CA ASN A 81 15.36 1.26 33.72
C ASN A 81 15.13 0.57 32.36
N ILE A 82 15.08 1.37 31.29
CA ILE A 82 14.89 0.90 29.92
C ILE A 82 16.25 0.55 29.33
N LYS A 83 16.32 -0.52 28.54
CA LYS A 83 17.54 -0.83 27.78
C LYS A 83 17.54 -0.05 26.47
N LYS A 84 18.71 0.41 26.03
CA LYS A 84 18.85 1.11 24.74
C LYS A 84 18.28 0.29 23.57
N GLU A 85 18.47 -1.03 23.59
CA GLU A 85 17.95 -1.95 22.57
C GLU A 85 16.41 -1.94 22.43
N ASN A 86 15.68 -1.45 23.45
CA ASN A 86 14.22 -1.32 23.42
C ASN A 86 13.73 0.09 23.04
N ILE A 87 14.63 0.97 22.62
CA ILE A 87 14.31 2.32 22.19
C ILE A 87 14.49 2.35 20.67
N LEU A 88 13.42 2.69 19.95
CA LEU A 88 13.43 2.84 18.49
C LEU A 88 13.21 4.31 18.13
N ILE A 89 14.05 4.81 17.23
CA ILE A 89 14.11 6.22 16.88
C ILE A 89 14.10 6.35 15.36
N CYS A 90 13.07 6.99 14.80
CA CYS A 90 12.98 7.34 13.39
C CYS A 90 13.28 8.83 13.20
N PRO A 91 13.87 9.26 12.06
CA PRO A 91 13.99 10.67 11.72
C PRO A 91 12.67 11.23 11.19
N GLY A 92 12.42 12.51 11.46
CA GLY A 92 11.42 13.34 10.78
C GLY A 92 12.06 14.33 9.80
N ASN A 93 11.26 15.22 9.21
CA ASN A 93 11.76 16.16 8.22
C ASN A 93 12.60 17.30 8.83
N HIS A 94 12.43 17.59 10.12
CA HIS A 94 13.28 18.52 10.87
C HIS A 94 14.58 17.90 11.38
N ASP A 95 14.76 16.58 11.22
CA ASP A 95 15.98 15.88 11.65
C ASP A 95 17.10 15.90 10.60
N ILE A 96 16.90 16.62 9.49
CA ILE A 96 17.97 16.89 8.53
C ILE A 96 18.55 18.29 8.74
N THR A 97 19.87 18.40 8.58
CA THR A 97 20.58 19.67 8.71
C THR A 97 20.46 20.47 7.40
N TRP A 98 19.39 21.25 7.24
CA TRP A 98 19.16 22.07 6.04
C TRP A 98 20.30 23.06 5.75
N SER A 99 20.88 23.64 6.80
CA SER A 99 21.96 24.63 6.72
C SER A 99 23.22 24.04 6.08
N ALA A 100 23.64 22.86 6.54
CA ALA A 100 24.80 22.13 6.05
C ALA A 100 24.60 21.70 4.60
N LEU A 101 23.41 21.20 4.28
CA LEU A 101 23.06 20.81 2.92
C LEU A 101 23.09 22.03 1.97
N ARG A 102 22.49 23.16 2.35
CA ARG A 102 22.52 24.39 1.55
C ARG A 102 23.94 24.91 1.33
N LYS A 103 24.71 25.05 2.41
CA LYS A 103 26.10 25.52 2.36
C LYS A 103 26.97 24.66 1.45
N THR A 104 26.77 23.35 1.45
CA THR A 104 27.55 22.44 0.60
C THR A 104 27.18 22.61 -0.88
N LEU A 105 25.91 22.82 -1.19
CA LEU A 105 25.42 22.91 -2.57
C LEU A 105 25.52 24.30 -3.19
N ASP A 106 25.66 25.37 -2.40
CA ASP A 106 25.81 26.76 -2.89
C ASP A 106 27.01 26.93 -3.83
N GLY A 107 28.06 26.11 -3.68
CA GLY A 107 29.24 26.10 -4.56
C GLY A 107 29.19 25.10 -5.73
N MET A 108 28.11 24.32 -5.86
CA MET A 108 28.00 23.23 -6.86
C MET A 108 27.18 23.65 -8.10
N PRO A 109 27.30 22.92 -9.23
CA PRO A 109 26.45 23.13 -10.40
C PRO A 109 24.94 23.06 -10.08
N GLU A 110 24.12 23.71 -10.92
CA GLU A 110 22.67 23.75 -10.72
C GLU A 110 22.02 22.35 -10.72
N ALA A 111 22.55 21.41 -11.51
CA ALA A 111 22.08 20.02 -11.54
C ALA A 111 22.15 19.38 -10.14
N ASN A 112 23.28 19.54 -9.43
CA ASN A 112 23.45 19.05 -8.07
C ASN A 112 22.47 19.70 -7.09
N ARG A 113 22.22 21.01 -7.24
CA ARG A 113 21.19 21.68 -6.45
C ARG A 113 19.82 21.07 -6.72
N LYS A 114 19.44 20.79 -7.97
CA LYS A 114 18.12 20.19 -8.28
C LYS A 114 17.88 18.84 -7.62
N GLU A 115 18.94 18.12 -7.23
CA GLU A 115 18.88 16.81 -6.60
C GLU A 115 19.45 16.83 -5.17
N ALA A 116 19.25 17.93 -4.45
CA ALA A 116 19.77 18.13 -3.10
C ALA A 116 19.44 16.97 -2.14
N TYR A 117 18.29 16.31 -2.31
CA TYR A 117 17.86 15.19 -1.48
C TYR A 117 18.80 13.96 -1.53
N LEU A 118 19.59 13.79 -2.60
CA LEU A 118 20.53 12.66 -2.78
C LEU A 118 21.76 12.75 -1.87
N TYR A 119 22.01 13.89 -1.22
CA TYR A 119 23.17 14.10 -0.35
C TYR A 119 22.87 13.64 1.08
N HIS A 120 22.54 12.35 1.22
CA HIS A 120 22.05 11.75 2.46
C HIS A 120 23.05 11.88 3.62
N ASP A 121 24.34 11.61 3.40
CA ASP A 121 25.36 11.74 4.45
C ASP A 121 25.49 13.16 5.00
N ILE A 122 25.30 14.17 4.14
CA ILE A 122 25.39 15.58 4.56
C ILE A 122 24.14 15.97 5.35
N LYS A 123 22.96 15.66 4.81
CA LYS A 123 21.71 16.10 5.43
C LYS A 123 21.43 15.35 6.73
N PHE A 124 21.84 14.10 6.87
CA PHE A 124 21.68 13.32 8.09
C PHE A 124 22.93 13.33 8.99
N GLN A 125 23.96 14.13 8.71
CA GLN A 125 25.24 14.06 9.44
C GLN A 125 25.07 14.15 10.97
N SER A 126 24.25 15.09 11.44
CA SER A 126 24.02 15.34 12.86
C SER A 126 23.17 14.23 13.48
N PHE A 127 22.11 13.78 12.78
CA PHE A 127 21.28 12.67 13.20
C PHE A 127 22.07 11.36 13.29
N LYS A 128 22.93 11.09 12.30
CA LYS A 128 23.82 9.92 12.26
C LYS A 128 24.76 9.90 13.46
N LYS A 129 25.39 11.05 13.76
CA LYS A 129 26.25 11.21 14.93
C LYS A 129 25.48 10.99 16.23
N PHE A 130 24.33 11.63 16.38
CA PHE A 130 23.42 11.46 17.51
C PHE A 130 23.06 9.99 17.73
N TYR A 131 22.65 9.30 16.67
CA TYR A 131 22.23 7.90 16.71
C TYR A 131 23.40 7.01 17.16
N HIS A 132 24.58 7.20 16.58
CA HIS A 132 25.81 6.51 16.97
C HIS A 132 26.19 6.73 18.44
N ASP A 133 26.17 7.99 18.89
CA ASP A 133 26.48 8.38 20.28
C ASP A 133 25.47 7.79 21.27
N PHE A 134 24.17 7.81 20.92
CA PHE A 134 23.13 7.27 21.77
C PHE A 134 23.24 5.75 21.90
N PHE A 135 23.45 5.02 20.80
CA PHE A 135 23.55 3.56 20.82
C PHE A 135 24.95 3.02 21.14
N GLU A 136 25.92 3.89 21.44
CA GLU A 136 27.31 3.52 21.76
C GLU A 136 27.90 2.60 20.69
N THR A 137 27.74 2.97 19.41
CA THR A 137 28.27 2.25 18.24
C THR A 137 27.73 0.82 18.04
N LYS A 138 26.72 0.39 18.82
CA LYS A 138 26.08 -0.93 18.65
C LYS A 138 25.05 -0.94 17.53
N LYS A 139 24.52 0.24 17.20
CA LYS A 139 23.63 0.49 16.07
C LYS A 139 24.10 1.76 15.37
N ASP A 140 24.08 1.74 14.05
CA ASP A 140 24.41 2.88 13.21
C ASP A 140 23.23 3.25 12.32
N PHE A 141 23.08 4.54 12.07
CA PHE A 141 22.12 5.04 11.10
C PHE A 141 22.70 4.94 9.69
N ILE A 142 22.07 4.13 8.84
CA ILE A 142 22.43 3.99 7.42
C ILE A 142 21.54 4.95 6.62
N CYS A 143 22.12 6.06 6.17
CA CYS A 143 21.39 7.20 5.61
C CYS A 143 20.52 6.85 4.38
N ASP A 144 20.96 5.88 3.58
CA ASP A 144 20.29 5.47 2.35
C ASP A 144 19.33 4.30 2.56
N SER A 145 19.18 3.82 3.79
CA SER A 145 18.32 2.69 4.07
C SER A 145 16.91 3.11 4.47
N ALA A 146 15.93 2.36 3.98
CA ALA A 146 14.54 2.54 4.36
C ALA A 146 14.24 2.09 5.80
N ILE A 147 14.87 1.02 6.28
CA ILE A 147 14.71 0.57 7.67
C ILE A 147 15.84 1.15 8.50
N VAL A 148 15.44 1.95 9.48
CA VAL A 148 16.33 2.62 10.45
C VAL A 148 16.79 1.66 11.52
N ASP A 149 15.84 0.91 12.09
CA ASP A 149 16.09 -0.01 13.20
C ASP A 149 15.02 -1.09 13.23
N THR A 150 15.32 -2.19 13.92
CA THR A 150 14.37 -3.28 14.18
C THR A 150 14.56 -3.77 15.61
N ILE A 151 13.47 -3.80 16.38
CA ILE A 151 13.42 -4.48 17.67
C ILE A 151 12.71 -5.81 17.45
N ILE A 152 13.37 -6.90 17.82
CA ILE A 152 12.80 -8.24 17.85
C ILE A 152 12.91 -8.73 19.29
N ASP A 153 11.76 -8.92 19.94
CA ASP A 153 11.69 -9.38 21.31
C ASP A 153 10.98 -10.74 21.35
N ASP A 154 11.76 -11.82 21.50
CA ASP A 154 11.22 -13.18 21.52
C ASP A 154 10.39 -13.47 22.79
N GLU A 155 10.60 -12.72 23.90
CA GLU A 155 9.83 -12.90 25.15
C GLU A 155 8.40 -12.36 25.01
N ASP A 156 8.24 -11.16 24.44
CA ASP A 156 6.94 -10.56 24.17
C ASP A 156 6.34 -11.01 22.84
N LYS A 157 7.11 -11.75 22.01
CA LYS A 157 6.78 -12.09 20.62
C LYS A 157 6.39 -10.84 19.80
N LEU A 158 7.27 -9.84 19.83
CA LEU A 158 7.01 -8.53 19.24
C LEU A 158 8.12 -8.13 18.25
N ILE A 159 7.73 -7.60 17.09
CA ILE A 159 8.61 -6.98 16.10
C ILE A 159 8.18 -5.53 15.90
N ILE A 160 9.14 -4.63 16.06
CA ILE A 160 8.96 -3.19 15.89
C ILE A 160 9.90 -2.74 14.78
N LEU A 161 9.35 -2.21 13.69
CA LEU A 161 10.11 -1.77 12.54
C LEU A 161 10.10 -0.25 12.39
N GLY A 162 11.29 0.36 12.44
CA GLY A 162 11.46 1.79 12.23
C GLY A 162 11.79 2.10 10.78
N ILE A 163 11.04 3.00 10.15
CA ILE A 163 11.21 3.39 8.75
C ILE A 163 11.61 4.86 8.61
N ASN A 164 12.57 5.10 7.71
CA ASN A 164 12.97 6.43 7.26
C ASN A 164 12.01 6.91 6.17
N SER A 165 11.04 7.74 6.56
CA SER A 165 10.12 8.41 5.63
C SER A 165 10.67 9.72 5.05
N CYS A 166 11.94 10.07 5.32
CA CYS A 166 12.55 11.35 4.95
C CYS A 166 13.58 11.18 3.82
N PHE A 167 13.45 10.12 3.02
CA PHE A 167 14.44 9.79 2.00
C PHE A 167 14.62 10.93 0.99
N LYS A 168 13.51 11.53 0.52
CA LYS A 168 13.56 12.66 -0.43
C LYS A 168 13.61 14.05 0.21
N GLU A 169 13.68 14.14 1.54
CA GLU A 169 13.66 15.42 2.26
C GLU A 169 14.91 16.28 1.96
N SER A 170 14.75 17.60 1.85
CA SER A 170 15.84 18.55 1.59
C SER A 170 15.45 19.99 1.97
N PHE A 171 16.35 20.97 1.81
CA PHE A 171 15.98 22.39 2.05
C PHE A 171 15.05 22.99 0.97
N GLN A 172 14.69 22.20 -0.06
CA GLN A 172 13.88 22.66 -1.19
C GLN A 172 12.41 22.37 -0.97
N LYS A 173 11.56 23.35 -1.25
CA LYS A 173 10.11 23.23 -1.04
C LYS A 173 9.47 22.01 -1.74
N LYS A 174 9.97 21.62 -2.92
CA LYS A 174 9.46 20.47 -3.69
C LYS A 174 9.80 19.11 -3.07
N ASP A 175 10.79 19.09 -2.17
CA ASP A 175 11.36 17.91 -1.54
C ASP A 175 10.75 17.67 -0.14
N HIS A 176 9.94 18.60 0.38
CA HIS A 176 9.19 18.49 1.64
C HIS A 176 8.00 17.52 1.51
N ILE A 177 8.32 16.25 1.25
CA ILE A 177 7.37 15.16 1.11
C ILE A 177 7.87 13.93 1.86
N GLY A 178 6.93 13.13 2.37
CA GLY A 178 7.27 11.79 2.82
C GLY A 178 7.66 10.91 1.63
N PHE A 179 8.78 10.20 1.73
CA PHE A 179 9.20 9.22 0.74
C PHE A 179 10.06 8.14 1.40
N ILE A 180 9.80 6.88 1.04
CA ILE A 180 10.53 5.72 1.54
C ILE A 180 11.24 5.03 0.37
N GLU A 181 12.50 4.63 0.56
CA GLU A 181 13.28 3.94 -0.48
C GLU A 181 12.82 2.47 -0.62
N THR A 182 12.04 2.18 -1.66
CA THR A 182 11.33 0.91 -1.79
C THR A 182 12.25 -0.29 -2.00
N LYS A 183 13.38 -0.12 -2.71
CA LYS A 183 14.32 -1.22 -2.97
C LYS A 183 15.00 -1.71 -1.70
N SER A 184 15.47 -0.79 -0.87
CA SER A 184 16.06 -1.06 0.45
C SER A 184 15.02 -1.63 1.39
N LEU A 185 13.76 -1.16 1.32
CA LEU A 185 12.69 -1.70 2.14
C LEU A 185 12.43 -3.16 1.78
N GLU A 186 12.22 -3.45 0.49
CA GLU A 186 11.92 -4.79 -0.02
C GLU A 186 13.00 -5.80 0.36
N ASN A 187 14.27 -5.45 0.11
CA ASN A 187 15.40 -6.33 0.45
C ASN A 187 15.42 -6.67 1.95
N LYS A 188 15.31 -5.65 2.81
CA LYS A 188 15.37 -5.87 4.26
C LYS A 188 14.14 -6.60 4.81
N ILE A 189 12.95 -6.35 4.26
CA ILE A 189 11.75 -7.10 4.64
C ILE A 189 11.89 -8.58 4.29
N LYS A 190 12.42 -8.90 3.09
CA LYS A 190 12.74 -10.30 2.71
C LYS A 190 13.72 -10.93 3.69
N ASP A 191 14.78 -10.21 4.08
CA ASP A 191 15.77 -10.73 5.03
C ASP A 191 15.15 -11.01 6.40
N ILE A 192 14.40 -10.05 6.96
CA ILE A 192 13.78 -10.17 8.30
C ILE A 192 12.74 -11.29 8.32
N PHE A 193 11.85 -11.35 7.33
CA PHE A 193 10.70 -12.26 7.33
C PHE A 193 10.93 -13.57 6.55
N SER A 194 12.17 -13.84 6.13
CA SER A 194 12.57 -15.18 5.66
C SER A 194 12.38 -16.27 6.73
N ASN A 195 12.31 -15.89 8.00
CA ASN A 195 12.17 -16.80 9.13
C ASN A 195 10.69 -16.97 9.56
N ILE A 196 10.17 -18.18 9.36
CA ILE A 196 8.79 -18.57 9.70
C ILE A 196 8.45 -18.33 11.19
N LYS A 197 9.47 -18.30 12.08
CA LYS A 197 9.26 -18.07 13.51
C LYS A 197 8.54 -16.75 13.83
N PHE A 198 8.54 -15.80 12.90
CA PHE A 198 7.93 -14.49 13.10
C PHE A 198 6.44 -14.43 12.77
N ASN A 199 5.84 -15.51 12.27
CA ASN A 199 4.42 -15.51 11.88
C ASN A 199 3.49 -15.22 13.06
N ASP A 200 3.80 -15.72 14.25
CA ASP A 200 2.99 -15.52 15.45
C ASP A 200 3.37 -14.28 16.28
N TYR A 201 4.32 -13.48 15.79
CA TYR A 201 4.75 -12.24 16.44
C TYR A 201 3.79 -11.10 16.10
N ASP A 202 3.49 -10.28 17.10
CA ASP A 202 2.91 -8.95 16.90
C ASP A 202 3.90 -8.08 16.12
N LYS A 203 3.41 -7.32 15.14
CA LYS A 203 4.23 -6.55 14.21
C LYS A 203 3.70 -5.13 14.13
N LEU A 204 4.58 -4.17 14.40
CA LEU A 204 4.23 -2.75 14.38
C LEU A 204 5.26 -1.95 13.59
N LEU A 205 4.78 -0.95 12.86
CA LEU A 205 5.58 -0.04 12.06
C LEU A 205 5.69 1.32 12.76
N VAL A 206 6.82 2.00 12.65
CA VAL A 206 7.03 3.35 13.17
C VAL A 206 7.68 4.22 12.09
N MET A 207 7.09 5.37 11.77
CA MET A 207 7.64 6.34 10.82
C MET A 207 7.12 7.76 11.13
N HIS A 208 7.70 8.79 10.50
CA HIS A 208 7.29 10.16 10.78
C HIS A 208 6.05 10.58 9.99
N HIS A 209 6.16 10.55 8.66
CA HIS A 209 5.10 11.01 7.76
C HIS A 209 3.92 10.03 7.74
N ASN A 210 2.70 10.56 7.62
CA ASN A 210 1.50 9.73 7.57
C ASN A 210 1.32 9.07 6.19
N PRO A 211 0.64 7.93 6.12
CA PRO A 211 0.10 7.37 4.89
C PRO A 211 -0.79 8.35 4.11
N GLU A 212 -0.81 8.23 2.78
CA GLU A 212 -1.50 9.17 1.87
C GLU A 212 -3.01 9.36 2.17
N ASP A 213 -3.66 8.38 2.81
CA ASP A 213 -5.07 8.41 3.21
C ASP A 213 -5.41 9.44 4.33
N PHE A 214 -4.40 10.06 4.96
CA PHE A 214 -4.61 11.12 5.95
C PHE A 214 -4.79 12.48 5.25
N LYS A 215 -6.06 12.85 4.95
CA LYS A 215 -6.56 14.19 4.55
C LYS A 215 -5.50 15.27 4.21
N ASN A 216 -5.43 15.71 2.95
CA ASN A 216 -4.97 17.04 2.46
C ASN A 216 -3.78 17.74 3.16
N GLU A 217 -2.88 17.03 3.85
CA GLU A 217 -1.64 17.58 4.38
C GLU A 217 -0.53 17.34 3.37
N SER A 218 0.24 18.39 3.06
CA SER A 218 1.18 18.43 1.93
C SER A 218 2.41 17.52 2.09
N ALA A 219 2.50 16.72 3.15
CA ALA A 219 3.70 16.00 3.55
C ALA A 219 3.45 14.52 3.93
N ASN A 220 2.37 13.91 3.45
CA ASN A 220 2.19 12.46 3.53
C ASN A 220 3.27 11.69 2.73
N VAL A 221 3.38 10.39 2.99
CA VAL A 221 4.24 9.49 2.21
C VAL A 221 3.69 9.33 0.79
N LYS A 222 4.38 9.92 -0.19
CA LYS A 222 3.94 9.99 -1.58
C LYS A 222 3.93 8.64 -2.30
N ASN A 223 4.80 7.71 -1.91
CA ASN A 223 4.85 6.36 -2.47
C ASN A 223 4.28 5.32 -1.51
N TRP A 224 3.27 5.69 -0.72
CA TRP A 224 2.69 4.80 0.28
C TRP A 224 2.05 3.56 -0.36
N GLU A 225 1.47 3.67 -1.55
CA GLU A 225 0.90 2.52 -2.24
C GLU A 225 1.93 1.41 -2.43
N ASP A 226 3.10 1.73 -3.02
CA ASP A 226 4.22 0.80 -3.21
C ASP A 226 4.74 0.24 -1.88
N VAL A 227 4.95 1.11 -0.89
CA VAL A 227 5.40 0.73 0.45
C VAL A 227 4.41 -0.24 1.09
N SER A 228 3.12 0.03 0.97
CA SER A 228 2.05 -0.78 1.55
C SER A 228 1.96 -2.17 0.92
N LEU A 229 2.37 -2.31 -0.35
CA LEU A 229 2.49 -3.60 -1.04
C LEU A 229 3.68 -4.40 -0.52
N ILE A 230 4.84 -3.75 -0.34
CA ILE A 230 6.06 -4.39 0.19
C ILE A 230 5.85 -4.87 1.63
N LEU A 231 5.23 -4.04 2.47
CA LEU A 231 4.91 -4.40 3.85
C LEU A 231 3.76 -5.43 3.93
N ASN A 232 2.93 -5.51 2.90
CA ASN A 232 1.77 -6.40 2.78
C ASN A 232 0.84 -6.33 4.02
N SER A 233 0.32 -7.47 4.48
CA SER A 233 -0.46 -7.65 5.72
C SER A 233 0.41 -7.88 6.97
N ASN A 234 1.74 -7.83 6.85
CA ASN A 234 2.64 -8.10 7.96
C ASN A 234 2.58 -6.99 9.02
N PHE A 235 2.26 -5.75 8.64
CA PHE A 235 2.20 -4.63 9.57
C PHE A 235 0.78 -4.04 9.59
N PRO A 236 -0.15 -4.62 10.38
CA PRO A 236 -1.51 -4.09 10.48
C PRO A 236 -1.56 -2.76 11.21
N THR A 237 -0.57 -2.40 12.02
CA THR A 237 -0.56 -1.13 12.76
C THR A 237 0.70 -0.31 12.48
N THR A 238 0.52 0.96 12.16
CA THR A 238 1.61 1.94 11.97
C THR A 238 1.46 3.11 12.94
N PHE A 239 2.56 3.45 13.60
CA PHE A 239 2.71 4.57 14.50
C PHE A 239 3.36 5.74 13.76
N CYS A 240 2.70 6.89 13.75
CA CYS A 240 3.08 8.08 12.98
C CYS A 240 3.19 9.35 13.84
N GLY A 241 3.88 10.35 13.30
CA GLY A 241 3.96 11.72 13.83
C GLY A 241 3.39 12.74 12.87
N HIS A 242 4.02 13.91 12.79
CA HIS A 242 3.84 14.95 11.76
C HIS A 242 2.48 15.68 11.79
N ILE A 243 1.45 15.14 12.46
CA ILE A 243 0.12 15.76 12.55
C ILE A 243 0.17 16.94 13.53
N HIS A 244 0.22 18.15 12.98
CA HIS A 244 0.04 19.41 13.72
C HIS A 244 -1.41 19.94 13.65
N SER A 245 -2.39 19.06 13.40
CA SER A 245 -3.77 19.49 13.26
C SER A 245 -4.26 20.15 14.55
N SER A 246 -4.96 21.28 14.40
CA SER A 246 -5.39 22.16 15.49
C SER A 246 -6.42 21.56 16.47
N ARG A 247 -6.65 20.24 16.42
CA ARG A 247 -7.74 19.54 17.12
C ARG A 247 -7.40 18.14 17.66
N SER A 248 -6.21 17.57 17.45
CA SER A 248 -5.95 16.16 17.83
C SER A 248 -4.80 15.97 18.81
N LYS A 249 -5.12 15.30 19.93
CA LYS A 249 -4.25 14.73 20.99
C LYS A 249 -3.43 13.50 20.56
N GLY A 250 -3.53 13.12 19.28
CA GLY A 250 -3.32 11.76 18.79
C GLY A 250 -4.65 11.16 18.32
N GLU A 251 -4.61 10.33 17.28
CA GLU A 251 -5.78 9.69 16.70
C GLU A 251 -5.48 8.27 16.21
N ILE A 252 -6.48 7.41 16.25
CA ILE A 252 -6.48 6.14 15.51
C ILE A 252 -7.36 6.32 14.29
N LYS A 253 -6.79 6.07 13.11
CA LYS A 253 -7.58 5.89 11.88
C LYS A 253 -7.48 4.46 11.40
N THR A 254 -8.54 4.01 10.74
CA THR A 254 -8.61 2.68 10.15
C THR A 254 -8.81 2.77 8.64
N ALA A 255 -8.15 1.88 7.90
CA ALA A 255 -8.36 1.68 6.47
C ALA A 255 -8.36 0.17 6.19
N GLY A 256 -9.55 -0.42 6.03
CA GLY A 256 -9.70 -1.88 6.02
C GLY A 256 -9.21 -2.48 7.34
N ASN A 257 -8.26 -3.42 7.26
CA ASN A 257 -7.67 -4.08 8.44
C ASN A 257 -6.41 -3.38 8.97
N LYS A 258 -6.10 -2.17 8.49
CA LYS A 258 -4.93 -1.38 8.92
C LYS A 258 -5.33 -0.31 9.92
N TYR A 259 -4.50 -0.12 10.94
CA TYR A 259 -4.60 0.89 11.99
C TYR A 259 -3.43 1.87 11.88
N TYR A 260 -3.74 3.15 12.00
CA TYR A 260 -2.76 4.23 11.98
C TYR A 260 -2.90 5.02 13.27
N VAL A 261 -1.90 4.94 14.12
CA VAL A 261 -1.85 5.58 15.44
C VAL A 261 -0.94 6.78 15.36
N SER A 262 -1.49 7.98 15.46
CA SER A 262 -0.68 9.19 15.52
C SER A 262 -0.58 9.74 16.94
N VAL A 263 0.47 10.52 17.18
CA VAL A 263 0.63 11.34 18.37
C VAL A 263 0.96 12.76 17.93
N SER A 264 0.45 13.75 18.66
CA SER A 264 0.83 15.16 18.41
C SER A 264 2.22 15.45 18.98
N SER A 265 2.64 16.72 18.90
CA SER A 265 3.98 17.12 19.30
C SER A 265 4.27 16.96 20.78
N PHE A 266 5.45 16.47 21.12
CA PHE A 266 5.84 16.29 22.52
C PHE A 266 5.97 17.63 23.25
N CYS A 267 6.66 18.65 22.74
CA CYS A 267 6.86 19.90 23.50
C CYS A 267 6.89 21.20 22.68
N LYS A 268 6.44 21.19 21.41
CA LYS A 268 6.40 22.40 20.56
C LYS A 268 5.41 23.43 21.08
N ILE A 269 5.78 24.71 20.95
CA ILE A 269 4.91 25.85 21.23
C ILE A 269 4.07 26.16 19.98
N GLY A 270 2.75 26.29 20.15
CA GLY A 270 1.86 26.78 19.10
C GLY A 270 0.44 26.99 19.62
N LYS A 271 -0.25 28.05 19.15
CA LYS A 271 -1.61 28.39 19.59
C LYS A 271 -2.65 27.27 19.36
N SER A 272 -2.35 26.35 18.44
CA SER A 272 -3.21 25.23 18.06
C SER A 272 -2.56 23.87 18.28
N ILE A 273 -1.38 23.82 18.90
CA ILE A 273 -0.64 22.57 19.09
C ILE A 273 -0.92 22.05 20.50
N LYS A 274 -1.45 20.84 20.58
CA LYS A 274 -1.63 20.13 21.85
C LYS A 274 -0.46 19.21 22.07
N ASN A 275 0.17 19.30 23.24
CA ASN A 275 1.31 18.44 23.53
C ASN A 275 0.84 17.08 24.03
N ALA A 276 1.38 15.99 23.48
CA ALA A 276 0.82 14.66 23.69
C ALA A 276 1.87 13.54 23.81
N PHE A 277 1.47 12.44 24.45
CA PHE A 277 2.14 11.14 24.36
C PHE A 277 1.12 10.01 24.44
N ASN A 278 1.50 8.82 23.94
CA ASN A 278 0.68 7.62 24.00
C ASN A 278 1.33 6.54 24.87
N ILE A 279 0.53 5.82 25.67
CA ILE A 279 0.94 4.56 26.31
C ILE A 279 0.17 3.42 25.67
N ILE A 280 0.87 2.40 25.20
CA ILE A 280 0.27 1.24 24.53
C ILE A 280 0.59 -0.02 25.31
N HIS A 281 -0.41 -0.87 25.52
CA HIS A 281 -0.23 -2.14 26.21
C HIS A 281 -1.23 -3.20 25.73
N SER A 282 -0.90 -4.47 25.93
CA SER A 282 -1.77 -5.58 25.55
C SER A 282 -3.07 -5.60 26.37
N ILE A 283 -4.15 -6.08 25.74
CA ILE A 283 -5.45 -6.29 26.40
C ILE A 283 -5.51 -7.71 26.97
N GLU A 284 -6.06 -7.84 28.18
CA GLU A 284 -6.17 -9.16 28.81
C GLU A 284 -7.14 -10.05 28.06
N ASN A 285 -6.77 -11.32 27.89
CA ASN A 285 -7.60 -12.34 27.21
C ASN A 285 -7.93 -12.00 25.73
N GLN A 286 -7.28 -11.00 25.13
CA GLN A 286 -7.41 -10.66 23.72
C GLN A 286 -6.03 -10.66 23.06
N LYS A 287 -5.68 -11.82 22.47
CA LYS A 287 -4.38 -11.98 21.79
C LYS A 287 -4.25 -10.97 20.65
N HIS A 288 -3.06 -10.40 20.47
CA HIS A 288 -2.71 -9.47 19.39
C HIS A 288 -3.42 -8.11 19.44
N LYS A 289 -4.27 -7.86 20.45
CA LYS A 289 -4.98 -6.60 20.63
C LYS A 289 -4.33 -5.76 21.72
N TYR A 290 -4.22 -4.47 21.43
CA TYR A 290 -3.54 -3.49 22.26
C TYR A 290 -4.45 -2.29 22.49
N LYS A 291 -4.41 -1.77 23.71
CA LYS A 291 -5.08 -0.52 24.08
C LYS A 291 -4.09 0.64 23.96
N VAL A 292 -4.54 1.74 23.38
CA VAL A 292 -3.80 3.00 23.28
C VAL A 292 -4.40 4.00 24.25
N LEU A 293 -3.59 4.50 25.16
CA LEU A 293 -3.95 5.49 26.17
C LEU A 293 -3.36 6.84 25.74
N PHE A 294 -4.22 7.79 25.39
CA PHE A 294 -3.83 9.13 24.93
C PHE A 294 -3.68 10.08 26.11
N TYR A 295 -2.52 10.71 26.22
CA TYR A 295 -2.22 11.74 27.21
C TYR A 295 -1.99 13.08 26.55
N GLU A 296 -2.61 14.12 27.11
CA GLU A 296 -2.50 15.50 26.65
C GLU A 296 -2.00 16.39 27.79
N TYR A 297 -1.15 17.36 27.45
CA TYR A 297 -0.68 18.36 28.39
C TYR A 297 -1.66 19.52 28.48
N GLU A 298 -2.20 19.74 29.68
CA GLU A 298 -3.18 20.78 29.98
C GLU A 298 -2.54 21.91 30.79
N GLU A 299 -2.83 23.15 30.39
CA GLU A 299 -2.36 24.39 31.03
C GLU A 299 -3.55 25.29 31.38
N PRO A 300 -4.32 25.00 32.44
CA PRO A 300 -5.48 25.81 32.80
C PRO A 300 -5.05 27.17 33.37
N ASP A 301 -5.74 28.24 33.00
CA ASP A 301 -5.44 29.64 33.40
C ASP A 301 -5.28 29.89 34.92
N SER A 302 -5.72 28.95 35.77
CA SER A 302 -5.75 29.09 37.24
C SER A 302 -5.18 27.89 38.00
N LYS A 303 -4.55 26.92 37.32
CA LYS A 303 -4.01 25.70 37.95
C LYS A 303 -2.60 25.39 37.43
N ASN A 304 -1.85 24.64 38.22
CA ASN A 304 -0.58 24.07 37.76
C ASN A 304 -0.83 23.16 36.56
N PRO A 305 -0.01 23.23 35.50
CA PRO A 305 -0.13 22.34 34.36
C PRO A 305 -0.01 20.86 34.76
N TYR A 306 -0.63 19.98 33.98
CA TYR A 306 -0.59 18.53 34.22
C TYR A 306 -0.84 17.74 32.94
N TRP A 307 -0.54 16.44 32.99
CA TRP A 307 -0.88 15.50 31.92
C TRP A 307 -2.19 14.80 32.22
N LEU A 308 -3.14 14.90 31.30
CA LEU A 308 -4.48 14.34 31.40
C LEU A 308 -4.62 13.14 30.46
N HIS A 309 -5.09 12.02 31.02
CA HIS A 309 -5.58 10.91 30.20
C HIS A 309 -7.01 11.18 29.75
N HIS A 310 -7.28 11.08 28.45
CA HIS A 310 -8.65 11.18 27.92
C HIS A 310 -9.20 9.79 27.60
N ASN A 311 -10.27 9.38 28.29
CA ASN A 311 -11.05 8.21 27.87
C ASN A 311 -11.83 8.60 26.60
N SER A 312 -11.47 8.05 25.44
CA SER A 312 -12.42 7.99 24.32
C SER A 312 -13.51 6.96 24.65
N SER A 313 -14.65 7.00 23.97
CA SER A 313 -15.59 5.86 23.94
C SER A 313 -14.82 4.58 23.57
N GLU A 314 -14.93 3.55 24.41
CA GLU A 314 -13.98 2.43 24.55
C GLU A 314 -13.68 1.59 23.28
N GLU A 315 -14.40 1.76 22.17
CA GLU A 315 -14.22 0.96 20.94
C GLU A 315 -13.12 1.47 19.98
N LEU A 316 -12.72 2.74 20.03
CA LEU A 316 -11.76 3.33 19.07
C LEU A 316 -10.31 3.41 19.57
N ASP A 317 -10.05 3.02 20.82
CA ASP A 317 -8.71 3.05 21.44
C ASP A 317 -7.99 1.68 21.35
N GLU A 318 -8.56 0.71 20.62
CA GLU A 318 -7.98 -0.62 20.42
C GLU A 318 -7.36 -0.76 19.02
N VAL A 319 -6.18 -1.38 18.95
CA VAL A 319 -5.49 -1.71 17.70
C VAL A 319 -5.10 -3.19 17.66
N THR A 320 -4.98 -3.75 16.46
CA THR A 320 -4.54 -5.14 16.25
C THR A 320 -3.14 -5.15 15.66
N LEU A 321 -2.19 -5.83 16.32
CA LEU A 321 -0.79 -5.91 15.88
C LEU A 321 -0.46 -7.20 15.11
N CYS A 322 -1.36 -8.15 15.02
CA CYS A 322 -1.20 -9.34 14.18
C CYS A 322 -2.54 -9.74 13.55
N ILE A 323 -2.53 -10.00 12.24
CA ILE A 323 -3.66 -10.63 11.56
C ILE A 323 -3.39 -12.14 11.59
N LYS A 324 -4.32 -12.95 12.09
CA LYS A 324 -4.20 -14.41 11.97
C LYS A 324 -4.31 -14.78 10.49
N HIS A 325 -3.25 -15.37 9.93
CA HIS A 325 -3.42 -16.31 8.83
C HIS A 325 -4.05 -17.57 9.45
N SER A 326 -5.21 -18.01 8.96
CA SER A 326 -5.80 -19.28 9.40
C SER A 326 -4.78 -20.40 9.18
N ASP A 327 -4.53 -21.20 10.22
CA ASP A 327 -3.50 -22.26 10.30
C ASP A 327 -3.67 -23.41 9.28
N GLU A 328 -4.57 -23.32 8.29
CA GLU A 328 -4.76 -24.34 7.25
C GLU A 328 -3.87 -24.15 6.01
N VAL A 329 -3.22 -23.00 5.83
CA VAL A 329 -2.47 -22.68 4.58
C VAL A 329 -0.95 -22.82 4.73
N LEU A 330 -0.43 -22.98 5.94
CA LEU A 330 1.00 -22.84 6.25
C LEU A 330 1.86 -24.10 6.03
N ASN A 331 1.26 -25.25 5.69
CA ASN A 331 2.01 -26.50 5.50
C ASN A 331 2.58 -26.70 4.08
N ASP A 332 2.13 -25.97 3.06
CA ASP A 332 2.56 -26.24 1.67
C ASP A 332 3.71 -25.34 1.18
N LEU A 333 4.05 -24.27 1.89
CA LEU A 333 5.05 -23.29 1.42
C LEU A 333 6.49 -23.56 1.89
N VAL A 334 6.72 -24.62 2.67
CA VAL A 334 8.06 -24.97 3.20
C VAL A 334 8.90 -25.79 2.21
N LEU A 335 8.35 -26.17 1.04
CA LEU A 335 9.08 -26.93 0.04
C LEU A 335 9.12 -26.19 -1.29
N ASN A 336 10.03 -25.22 -1.38
CA ASN A 336 11.08 -25.14 -2.42
C ASN A 336 11.55 -23.70 -2.60
N GLN A 337 12.75 -23.44 -2.10
CA GLN A 337 13.60 -22.40 -2.65
C GLN A 337 13.97 -22.81 -4.09
N ASP A 338 13.92 -21.86 -5.02
CA ASP A 338 15.14 -21.56 -5.76
C ASP A 338 15.14 -20.14 -6.35
N LYS A 339 16.35 -19.59 -6.31
CA LYS A 339 16.77 -18.24 -6.68
C LYS A 339 16.51 -17.97 -8.17
N ASN A 340 16.20 -16.71 -8.51
CA ASN A 340 17.04 -15.92 -9.43
C ASN A 340 16.59 -14.45 -9.52
N ASP A 341 17.61 -13.61 -9.67
CA ASP A 341 17.66 -12.15 -9.65
C ASP A 341 16.72 -11.43 -10.61
N PHE A 342 16.19 -10.27 -10.20
CA PHE A 342 15.95 -9.13 -11.10
C PHE A 342 16.39 -7.82 -10.44
N THR A 343 17.56 -7.33 -10.87
CA THR A 343 17.97 -5.94 -10.69
C THR A 343 17.94 -5.20 -12.02
N THR A 344 17.50 -3.95 -11.94
CA THR A 344 17.69 -2.82 -12.88
C THR A 344 17.04 -2.91 -14.26
N LEU A 345 16.32 -1.84 -14.63
CA LEU A 345 16.55 -1.04 -15.84
C LEU A 345 15.57 0.16 -15.85
N SER A 346 16.12 1.36 -15.72
CA SER A 346 15.56 2.52 -16.42
C SER A 346 16.57 2.98 -17.46
N ASN A 347 16.04 3.24 -18.65
CA ASN A 347 16.67 3.85 -19.82
C ASN A 347 17.77 3.03 -20.51
N ASN A 348 17.34 2.18 -21.45
CA ASN A 348 18.03 2.06 -22.74
C ASN A 348 17.05 1.62 -23.83
N GLU A 349 17.18 2.26 -24.99
CA GLU A 349 16.42 2.03 -26.20
C GLU A 349 16.70 0.63 -26.76
N ASN A 350 15.97 -0.39 -26.31
CA ASN A 350 15.59 -1.58 -27.07
C ASN A 350 14.79 -2.53 -26.18
N TYR A 351 13.52 -2.75 -26.53
CA TYR A 351 12.59 -3.58 -25.75
C TYR A 351 12.95 -5.06 -25.65
N LYS A 352 13.95 -5.54 -26.40
CA LYS A 352 14.38 -6.94 -26.33
C LYS A 352 15.19 -7.28 -25.08
N ASP A 353 15.74 -6.28 -24.39
CA ASP A 353 16.58 -6.49 -23.19
C ASP A 353 15.79 -6.36 -21.86
N LEU A 354 14.49 -6.05 -21.92
CA LEU A 354 13.56 -6.00 -20.78
C LEU A 354 12.88 -7.34 -20.47
N ILE A 355 13.17 -8.37 -21.26
CA ILE A 355 12.65 -9.72 -21.03
C ILE A 355 13.76 -10.50 -20.32
N PRO A 356 13.65 -10.71 -19.00
CA PRO A 356 14.35 -11.77 -18.33
C PRO A 356 14.57 -13.01 -19.21
N GLU A 357 15.80 -13.51 -19.34
CA GLU A 357 16.02 -14.86 -19.90
C GLU A 357 15.21 -15.93 -19.15
N SER A 358 14.72 -15.61 -17.93
CA SER A 358 13.81 -16.44 -17.12
C SER A 358 12.33 -16.40 -17.55
N ILE A 359 11.85 -15.46 -18.38
CA ILE A 359 10.46 -15.47 -18.89
C ILE A 359 10.27 -16.60 -19.92
N SER A 360 11.33 -16.99 -20.65
CA SER A 360 11.31 -18.16 -21.53
C SER A 360 11.11 -19.49 -20.77
N LYS A 361 11.22 -19.46 -19.44
CA LYS A 361 11.04 -20.57 -18.51
C LYS A 361 10.12 -20.20 -17.34
N LEU A 362 9.12 -19.33 -17.55
CA LEU A 362 7.97 -19.29 -16.65
C LEU A 362 7.28 -20.66 -16.75
N GLU A 363 7.58 -21.56 -15.80
CA GLU A 363 6.90 -22.84 -15.73
C GLU A 363 5.39 -22.57 -15.65
N ASN A 364 4.62 -23.20 -16.54
CA ASN A 364 3.14 -23.13 -16.53
C ASN A 364 2.56 -23.36 -15.13
N ASN A 365 3.28 -24.09 -14.27
CA ASN A 365 2.95 -24.35 -12.87
C ASN A 365 2.68 -23.08 -12.06
N GLN A 366 3.53 -22.04 -12.17
CA GLN A 366 3.38 -20.83 -11.37
C GLN A 366 2.18 -19.98 -11.81
N TYR A 367 1.91 -19.90 -13.12
CA TYR A 367 0.73 -19.22 -13.64
C TYR A 367 -0.56 -19.93 -13.18
N GLU A 368 -0.56 -21.26 -13.23
CA GLU A 368 -1.69 -22.08 -12.78
C GLU A 368 -1.98 -21.93 -11.28
N GLU A 369 -0.96 -21.78 -10.43
CA GLU A 369 -1.15 -21.49 -9.00
C GLU A 369 -1.91 -20.18 -8.76
N TYR A 370 -1.57 -19.10 -9.48
CA TYR A 370 -2.29 -17.83 -9.37
C TYR A 370 -3.71 -17.91 -9.94
N VAL A 371 -3.93 -18.70 -10.99
CA VAL A 371 -5.28 -18.98 -11.50
C VAL A 371 -6.08 -19.76 -10.45
N ASP A 372 -5.47 -20.73 -9.76
CA ASP A 372 -6.12 -21.48 -8.68
C ASP A 372 -6.43 -20.59 -7.46
N MET A 373 -5.59 -19.61 -7.16
CA MET A 373 -5.90 -18.56 -6.16
C MET A 373 -7.13 -17.74 -6.58
N LEU A 374 -7.22 -17.35 -7.85
CA LEU A 374 -8.39 -16.62 -8.36
C LEU A 374 -9.66 -17.49 -8.25
N MET A 375 -9.55 -18.79 -8.52
CA MET A 375 -10.65 -19.74 -8.36
C MET A 375 -11.09 -19.90 -6.90
N ARG A 376 -10.14 -19.96 -5.96
CA ARG A 376 -10.43 -20.00 -4.51
C ARG A 376 -11.16 -18.73 -4.06
N LEU A 377 -10.73 -17.54 -4.50
CA LEU A 377 -11.41 -16.29 -4.18
C LEU A 377 -12.87 -16.28 -4.66
N ILE A 378 -13.11 -16.76 -5.88
CA ILE A 378 -14.46 -16.87 -6.43
C ILE A 378 -15.32 -17.84 -5.60
N GLN A 379 -14.74 -18.96 -5.17
CA GLN A 379 -15.41 -19.97 -4.35
C GLN A 379 -15.74 -19.46 -2.95
N GLU A 380 -14.75 -18.94 -2.23
CA GLU A 380 -14.85 -18.48 -0.83
C GLU A 380 -15.86 -17.33 -0.69
N ASN A 381 -15.82 -16.38 -1.64
CA ASN A 381 -16.72 -15.23 -1.65
C ASN A 381 -18.05 -15.51 -2.35
N LYS A 382 -18.28 -16.76 -2.81
CA LYS A 382 -19.52 -17.19 -3.48
C LYS A 382 -19.90 -16.27 -4.66
N LEU A 383 -18.91 -15.88 -5.44
CA LEU A 383 -19.05 -14.87 -6.51
C LEU A 383 -19.64 -15.47 -7.78
N PHE A 384 -19.57 -16.79 -7.94
CA PHE A 384 -20.31 -17.47 -8.98
C PHE A 384 -21.72 -17.81 -8.50
N LYS A 385 -22.73 -17.29 -9.20
CA LYS A 385 -24.14 -17.53 -8.87
C LYS A 385 -24.81 -18.32 -10.00
N THR A 386 -25.31 -19.51 -9.68
CA THR A 386 -26.15 -20.32 -10.57
C THR A 386 -27.59 -19.80 -10.57
N GLY A 387 -28.31 -19.87 -11.69
CA GLY A 387 -29.69 -19.40 -11.79
C GLY A 387 -29.86 -17.92 -12.16
N HIS A 388 -28.77 -17.19 -12.39
CA HIS A 388 -28.82 -15.86 -13.01
C HIS A 388 -28.70 -15.97 -14.53
N PHE A 389 -29.49 -15.17 -15.24
CA PHE A 389 -29.56 -15.16 -16.70
C PHE A 389 -29.02 -13.87 -17.27
N HIS A 390 -28.07 -13.98 -18.19
CA HIS A 390 -27.71 -12.87 -19.08
C HIS A 390 -28.21 -13.14 -20.50
N TRP A 391 -28.86 -12.12 -21.06
CA TRP A 391 -29.52 -12.14 -22.36
C TRP A 391 -28.70 -11.37 -23.38
N SER A 392 -28.26 -12.06 -24.43
CA SER A 392 -27.65 -11.42 -25.59
C SER A 392 -28.54 -11.62 -26.83
N LYS A 393 -28.20 -10.95 -27.93
CA LYS A 393 -28.90 -11.11 -29.21
C LYS A 393 -28.80 -12.53 -29.80
N SER A 394 -27.80 -13.33 -29.42
CA SER A 394 -27.50 -14.63 -30.04
C SER A 394 -27.55 -15.83 -29.09
N PHE A 395 -27.49 -15.62 -27.77
CA PHE A 395 -27.50 -16.70 -26.78
C PHE A 395 -28.04 -16.25 -25.41
N ARG A 396 -28.42 -17.23 -24.59
CA ARG A 396 -28.77 -17.08 -23.17
C ARG A 396 -27.75 -17.83 -22.32
N SER A 397 -27.24 -17.20 -21.27
CA SER A 397 -26.30 -17.85 -20.32
C SER A 397 -26.98 -18.20 -19.00
N HIS A 398 -26.51 -19.26 -18.35
CA HIS A 398 -26.99 -19.70 -17.04
C HIS A 398 -25.85 -19.73 -16.02
N GLY A 399 -25.70 -18.61 -15.32
CA GLY A 399 -24.61 -18.37 -14.38
C GLY A 399 -24.01 -16.98 -14.57
N ILE A 400 -23.61 -16.34 -13.48
CA ILE A 400 -22.89 -15.07 -13.51
C ILE A 400 -21.72 -15.11 -12.53
N ILE A 401 -20.60 -14.54 -12.92
CA ILE A 401 -19.50 -14.21 -12.01
C ILE A 401 -19.69 -12.76 -11.61
N ASP A 402 -19.69 -12.45 -10.32
CA ASP A 402 -19.73 -11.08 -9.80
C ASP A 402 -18.37 -10.39 -10.04
N ILE A 403 -18.13 -10.00 -11.29
CA ILE A 403 -16.88 -9.35 -11.72
C ILE A 403 -16.74 -7.99 -11.05
N ASN A 404 -17.85 -7.27 -10.82
CA ASN A 404 -17.84 -6.01 -10.10
C ASN A 404 -17.23 -6.15 -8.70
N TYR A 405 -17.57 -7.23 -7.99
CA TYR A 405 -16.88 -7.55 -6.75
C TYR A 405 -15.38 -7.78 -6.96
N LEU A 406 -15.00 -8.59 -7.95
CA LEU A 406 -13.58 -8.90 -8.23
C LEU A 406 -12.75 -7.66 -8.57
N ILE A 407 -13.30 -6.71 -9.33
CA ILE A 407 -12.58 -5.51 -9.73
C ILE A 407 -12.62 -4.40 -8.67
N SER A 408 -13.62 -4.42 -7.77
CA SER A 408 -13.76 -3.46 -6.68
C SER A 408 -13.04 -3.92 -5.40
N ASN A 409 -12.77 -5.22 -5.27
CA ASN A 409 -12.05 -5.81 -4.15
C ASN A 409 -10.53 -5.73 -4.38
N LYS A 410 -9.80 -5.10 -3.44
CA LYS A 410 -8.36 -4.81 -3.57
C LYS A 410 -7.49 -6.06 -3.75
N GLU A 411 -7.79 -7.15 -3.05
CA GLU A 411 -7.00 -8.40 -3.14
C GLU A 411 -7.23 -9.07 -4.49
N SER A 412 -8.50 -9.14 -4.90
CA SER A 412 -8.91 -9.74 -6.17
C SER A 412 -8.35 -8.98 -7.37
N ILE A 413 -8.45 -7.64 -7.41
CA ILE A 413 -7.97 -6.84 -8.54
C ILE A 413 -6.44 -6.86 -8.66
N ASN A 414 -5.69 -6.99 -7.56
CA ASN A 414 -4.24 -7.09 -7.59
C ASN A 414 -3.77 -8.45 -8.14
N LEU A 415 -4.39 -9.54 -7.70
CA LEU A 415 -4.15 -10.87 -8.27
C LEU A 415 -4.47 -10.90 -9.77
N ILE A 416 -5.61 -10.31 -10.15
CA ILE A 416 -6.03 -10.20 -11.55
C ILE A 416 -5.01 -9.39 -12.36
N SER A 417 -4.58 -8.23 -11.85
CA SER A 417 -3.59 -7.39 -12.52
C SER A 417 -2.25 -8.14 -12.73
N HIS A 418 -1.82 -8.94 -11.75
CA HIS A 418 -0.63 -9.76 -11.86
C HIS A 418 -0.78 -10.87 -12.93
N LEU A 419 -1.92 -11.56 -12.95
CA LEU A 419 -2.21 -12.57 -13.95
C LEU A 419 -2.22 -11.99 -15.38
N PHE A 420 -2.85 -10.82 -15.57
CA PHE A 420 -2.80 -10.10 -16.83
C PHE A 420 -1.37 -9.74 -17.21
N TYR A 421 -0.56 -9.23 -16.29
CA TYR A 421 0.84 -8.92 -16.54
C TYR A 421 1.64 -10.13 -17.03
N LEU A 422 1.55 -11.27 -16.33
CA LEU A 422 2.23 -12.50 -16.73
C LEU A 422 1.80 -12.95 -18.14
N LYS A 423 0.50 -12.92 -18.43
CA LYS A 423 -0.02 -13.29 -19.75
C LYS A 423 0.43 -12.31 -20.84
N PHE A 424 0.45 -11.01 -20.54
CA PHE A 424 0.93 -9.98 -21.45
C PHE A 424 2.39 -10.17 -21.82
N LEU A 425 3.25 -10.46 -20.85
CA LEU A 425 4.67 -10.73 -21.11
C LEU A 425 4.88 -11.94 -22.01
N GLN A 426 4.08 -13.01 -21.84
CA GLN A 426 4.14 -14.17 -22.72
C GLN A 426 3.79 -13.83 -24.18
N VAL A 427 2.81 -12.97 -24.39
CA VAL A 427 2.29 -12.62 -25.73
C VAL A 427 3.15 -11.56 -26.43
N PHE A 428 3.62 -10.56 -25.68
CA PHE A 428 4.36 -9.40 -26.20
C PHE A 428 5.88 -9.55 -26.00
N ILE A 429 6.37 -10.78 -25.99
CA ILE A 429 7.80 -11.08 -25.85
C ILE A 429 8.60 -10.62 -27.09
N ASP A 430 8.07 -10.85 -28.29
CA ASP A 430 8.75 -10.52 -29.57
C ASP A 430 8.13 -9.33 -30.31
N ILE A 431 7.03 -8.81 -29.80
CA ILE A 431 6.22 -7.75 -30.41
C ILE A 431 5.74 -6.77 -29.34
N LYS A 432 5.58 -5.49 -29.67
CA LYS A 432 5.03 -4.49 -28.74
C LYS A 432 3.56 -4.19 -29.01
N PRO A 433 2.74 -3.91 -27.98
CA PRO A 433 1.43 -3.31 -28.17
C PRO A 433 1.57 -1.82 -28.52
N ASP A 434 0.81 -1.35 -29.51
CA ASP A 434 0.81 0.08 -29.91
C ASP A 434 -0.35 0.86 -29.27
N LEU A 435 -1.46 0.18 -29.00
CA LEU A 435 -2.66 0.76 -28.40
C LEU A 435 -3.35 -0.28 -27.51
N ILE A 436 -3.64 0.06 -26.26
CA ILE A 436 -4.50 -0.72 -25.36
C ILE A 436 -5.87 -0.04 -25.29
N ILE A 437 -6.93 -0.81 -25.47
CA ILE A 437 -8.31 -0.35 -25.41
C ILE A 437 -9.07 -1.18 -24.37
N GLY A 438 -9.55 -0.53 -23.31
CA GLY A 438 -10.52 -1.14 -22.40
C GLY A 438 -11.91 -1.20 -23.03
N ILE A 439 -12.58 -2.35 -22.98
CA ILE A 439 -13.96 -2.53 -23.45
C ILE A 439 -14.88 -2.70 -22.25
N GLY A 440 -15.90 -1.85 -22.13
CA GLY A 440 -16.77 -1.82 -20.96
C GLY A 440 -16.07 -1.29 -19.71
N ILE A 441 -16.84 -0.96 -18.67
CA ILE A 441 -16.30 -0.31 -17.46
C ILE A 441 -15.23 -1.19 -16.81
N GLU A 442 -15.48 -2.49 -16.75
CA GLU A 442 -14.61 -3.49 -16.18
C GLU A 442 -13.31 -3.63 -17.01
N GLY A 443 -13.42 -3.67 -18.35
CA GLY A 443 -12.25 -3.68 -19.23
C GLY A 443 -11.46 -2.38 -19.19
N ASN A 444 -12.10 -1.24 -18.94
CA ASN A 444 -11.44 0.05 -18.70
C ASN A 444 -10.54 -0.01 -17.47
N VAL A 445 -11.09 -0.46 -16.34
CA VAL A 445 -10.35 -0.58 -15.07
C VAL A 445 -9.12 -1.47 -15.24
N LEU A 446 -9.28 -2.61 -15.92
CA LEU A 446 -8.18 -3.54 -16.18
C LEU A 446 -7.16 -2.96 -17.18
N GLY A 447 -7.63 -2.39 -18.28
CA GLY A 447 -6.77 -1.83 -19.32
C GLY A 447 -5.96 -0.62 -18.85
N ALA A 448 -6.54 0.26 -18.02
CA ALA A 448 -5.84 1.42 -17.49
C ALA A 448 -4.70 1.02 -16.55
N ARG A 449 -4.87 -0.07 -15.79
CA ARG A 449 -3.79 -0.62 -14.96
C ARG A 449 -2.66 -1.20 -15.80
N LEU A 450 -2.98 -1.87 -16.89
CA LEU A 450 -1.98 -2.48 -17.77
C LEU A 450 -1.22 -1.44 -18.59
N SER A 451 -1.86 -0.36 -19.02
CA SER A 451 -1.19 0.68 -19.82
C SER A 451 -0.06 1.39 -19.06
N ILE A 452 -0.12 1.46 -17.73
CA ILE A 452 0.96 1.99 -16.88
C ILE A 452 2.28 1.23 -17.11
N LEU A 453 2.20 -0.08 -17.38
CA LEU A 453 3.37 -0.93 -17.60
C LEU A 453 3.99 -0.74 -18.99
N PHE A 454 3.29 -0.07 -19.89
CA PHE A 454 3.71 0.18 -21.26
C PHE A 454 3.59 1.68 -21.58
N PRO A 455 4.49 2.53 -21.03
CA PRO A 455 4.39 3.99 -21.15
C PRO A 455 4.53 4.50 -22.60
N GLU A 456 5.06 3.70 -23.52
CA GLU A 456 5.10 3.99 -24.97
C GLU A 456 3.82 3.58 -25.73
N CYS A 457 2.90 2.87 -25.07
CA CYS A 457 1.66 2.38 -25.65
C CYS A 457 0.54 3.39 -25.39
N ASP A 458 -0.18 3.78 -26.45
CA ASP A 458 -1.33 4.67 -26.27
C ASP A 458 -2.47 3.90 -25.58
N TYR A 459 -3.32 4.61 -24.84
CA TYR A 459 -4.45 4.01 -24.11
C TYR A 459 -5.77 4.68 -24.47
N SER A 460 -6.82 3.86 -24.62
CA SER A 460 -8.18 4.33 -24.89
C SER A 460 -9.22 3.42 -24.23
N PHE A 461 -10.50 3.81 -24.37
CA PHE A 461 -11.63 3.14 -23.76
C PHE A 461 -12.86 3.18 -24.68
N ILE A 462 -13.58 2.05 -24.79
CA ILE A 462 -14.86 1.94 -25.49
C ILE A 462 -15.93 1.43 -24.50
N PRO A 463 -16.99 2.21 -24.22
CA PRO A 463 -18.09 1.78 -23.36
C PRO A 463 -18.99 0.73 -24.04
N ASP A 464 -19.55 -0.20 -23.26
CA ASP A 464 -20.39 -1.33 -23.73
C ASP A 464 -21.86 -0.94 -24.01
N TYR A 465 -22.33 0.24 -23.57
CA TYR A 465 -23.74 0.65 -23.68
C TYR A 465 -23.89 2.07 -24.24
N LEU A 466 -24.20 2.18 -25.53
CA LEU A 466 -25.50 2.67 -25.99
C LEU A 466 -25.63 2.49 -27.51
N LYS A 467 -26.84 2.04 -27.87
CA LYS A 467 -27.40 2.08 -29.22
C LYS A 467 -27.42 3.54 -29.67
N ASP A 468 -27.19 3.73 -30.96
CA ASP A 468 -27.12 5.00 -31.70
C ASP A 468 -25.72 5.59 -31.81
N ASN A 469 -25.41 5.96 -33.06
CA ASN A 469 -24.12 6.36 -33.64
C ASN A 469 -23.53 7.67 -33.06
N ASP A 470 -23.59 7.87 -31.73
CA ASP A 470 -23.17 9.11 -31.08
C ASP A 470 -21.71 9.09 -30.60
N PHE A 471 -20.88 8.25 -31.22
CA PHE A 471 -19.42 8.27 -31.03
C PHE A 471 -18.71 9.37 -31.84
N SER A 472 -19.48 10.25 -32.51
CA SER A 472 -19.02 11.04 -33.65
C SER A 472 -17.96 12.13 -33.38
N ASN A 473 -17.48 12.33 -32.15
CA ASN A 473 -16.43 13.32 -31.89
C ASN A 473 -15.23 12.81 -31.07
N PHE A 474 -15.38 11.77 -30.24
CA PHE A 474 -14.26 11.21 -29.45
C PHE A 474 -13.56 10.03 -30.16
N GLU A 475 -14.23 9.34 -31.09
CA GLU A 475 -13.60 8.31 -31.93
C GLU A 475 -12.65 8.91 -32.99
N HIS A 476 -12.88 10.15 -33.45
CA HIS A 476 -11.99 10.85 -34.38
C HIS A 476 -10.60 11.21 -33.80
N THR A 477 -10.40 11.04 -32.48
CA THR A 477 -9.13 11.31 -31.81
C THR A 477 -8.17 10.11 -31.74
N ILE A 478 -8.64 8.88 -31.96
CA ILE A 478 -7.71 7.76 -32.22
C ILE A 478 -7.23 7.93 -33.66
N LYS A 479 -6.13 8.66 -33.85
CA LYS A 479 -5.58 9.01 -35.17
C LYS A 479 -5.48 7.75 -36.05
N GLU A 480 -6.41 7.62 -36.99
CA GLU A 480 -6.45 6.51 -37.94
C GLU A 480 -5.11 6.45 -38.67
N GLY A 481 -4.44 5.29 -38.58
CA GLY A 481 -3.20 5.02 -39.31
C GLY A 481 -1.95 4.77 -38.47
N LYS A 482 -1.89 5.16 -37.18
CA LYS A 482 -0.66 5.02 -36.36
C LYS A 482 -0.42 3.60 -35.81
N TYR A 483 -1.47 2.89 -35.40
CA TYR A 483 -1.35 1.66 -34.61
C TYR A 483 -1.31 0.40 -35.48
N LYS A 484 -0.47 -0.59 -35.16
CA LYS A 484 -0.34 -1.86 -35.89
C LYS A 484 -0.80 -3.06 -35.04
N ASN A 485 -0.42 -3.09 -33.76
CA ASN A 485 -0.76 -4.11 -32.78
C ASN A 485 -1.69 -3.50 -31.72
N ILE A 486 -2.98 -3.82 -31.79
CA ILE A 486 -4.01 -3.26 -30.91
C ILE A 486 -4.46 -4.31 -29.92
N VAL A 487 -4.57 -3.94 -28.65
CA VAL A 487 -4.97 -4.81 -27.56
C VAL A 487 -6.34 -4.42 -27.05
N LEU A 488 -7.26 -5.37 -27.00
CA LEU A 488 -8.61 -5.20 -26.46
C LEU A 488 -8.70 -5.91 -25.12
N ILE A 489 -8.99 -5.19 -24.05
CA ILE A 489 -9.19 -5.75 -22.71
C ILE A 489 -10.67 -5.86 -22.42
N LYS A 490 -11.14 -7.07 -22.14
CA LYS A 490 -12.51 -7.36 -21.74
C LYS A 490 -12.53 -8.17 -20.45
N ASP A 491 -13.62 -8.06 -19.71
CA ASP A 491 -13.83 -8.83 -18.51
C ASP A 491 -14.29 -10.27 -18.81
N LEU A 492 -15.29 -10.43 -19.67
CA LEU A 492 -15.97 -11.71 -19.89
C LEU A 492 -16.22 -11.96 -21.38
N LEU A 493 -15.82 -13.15 -21.83
CA LEU A 493 -16.09 -13.64 -23.17
C LEU A 493 -16.76 -15.02 -23.15
N PHE A 494 -17.81 -15.15 -23.95
CA PHE A 494 -18.51 -16.40 -24.18
C PHE A 494 -18.33 -16.89 -25.63
N LYS A 495 -18.48 -15.97 -26.59
CA LYS A 495 -18.36 -16.18 -28.04
C LYS A 495 -17.78 -14.93 -28.71
N ALA A 496 -17.22 -15.11 -29.91
CA ALA A 496 -16.66 -14.05 -30.74
C ALA A 496 -17.67 -12.93 -31.06
N ASP A 497 -18.94 -13.29 -31.20
CA ASP A 497 -20.02 -12.36 -31.56
C ASP A 497 -20.12 -11.15 -30.61
N SER A 498 -19.70 -11.30 -29.36
CA SER A 498 -19.71 -10.22 -28.36
C SER A 498 -18.74 -9.07 -28.64
N LEU A 499 -17.81 -9.23 -29.60
CA LEU A 499 -16.87 -8.20 -30.05
C LEU A 499 -16.91 -7.98 -31.56
N LYS A 500 -17.80 -8.67 -32.28
CA LYS A 500 -17.88 -8.65 -33.75
C LYS A 500 -18.10 -7.25 -34.32
N ASP A 501 -18.98 -6.47 -33.72
CA ASP A 501 -19.27 -5.11 -34.17
C ASP A 501 -18.08 -4.17 -33.90
N THR A 502 -17.38 -4.36 -32.77
CA THR A 502 -16.16 -3.62 -32.44
C THR A 502 -15.04 -3.92 -33.42
N ILE A 503 -14.73 -5.20 -33.66
CA ILE A 503 -13.62 -5.65 -34.51
C ILE A 503 -13.83 -5.27 -35.99
N LYS A 504 -15.08 -5.15 -36.45
CA LYS A 504 -15.41 -4.76 -37.83
C LYS A 504 -15.28 -3.26 -38.12
N LYS A 505 -15.04 -2.40 -37.11
CA LYS A 505 -14.86 -0.96 -37.33
C LYS A 505 -13.61 -0.70 -38.17
N GLU A 506 -13.65 0.33 -39.02
CA GLU A 506 -12.56 0.65 -39.96
C GLU A 506 -11.20 0.84 -39.28
N MET A 507 -11.17 1.34 -38.04
CA MET A 507 -9.93 1.53 -37.26
C MET A 507 -9.12 0.24 -37.04
N PHE A 508 -9.77 -0.93 -37.12
CA PHE A 508 -9.17 -2.24 -36.89
C PHE A 508 -8.81 -2.98 -38.19
N ASN A 509 -9.11 -2.40 -39.35
CA ASN A 509 -8.80 -3.01 -40.65
C ASN A 509 -7.29 -3.12 -40.87
N ASN A 510 -6.84 -4.31 -41.31
CA ASN A 510 -5.43 -4.63 -41.57
C ASN A 510 -4.49 -4.43 -40.37
N LYS A 511 -5.00 -4.56 -39.14
CA LYS A 511 -4.24 -4.48 -37.87
C LYS A 511 -4.16 -5.85 -37.19
N ASN A 512 -3.14 -6.10 -36.39
CA ASN A 512 -3.09 -7.26 -35.50
C ASN A 512 -3.86 -6.93 -34.23
N ILE A 513 -4.85 -7.77 -33.87
CA ILE A 513 -5.75 -7.52 -32.75
C ILE A 513 -5.56 -8.63 -31.71
N PHE A 514 -5.18 -8.24 -30.50
CA PHE A 514 -5.01 -9.15 -29.37
C PHE A 514 -6.13 -8.92 -28.38
N VAL A 515 -7.01 -9.90 -28.21
CA VAL A 515 -8.12 -9.84 -27.26
C VAL A 515 -7.70 -10.54 -25.98
N PHE A 516 -7.67 -9.81 -24.88
CA PHE A 516 -7.48 -10.39 -23.55
C PHE A 516 -8.79 -10.34 -22.77
N SER A 517 -9.19 -11.50 -22.24
CA SER A 517 -10.36 -11.59 -21.35
C SER A 517 -9.98 -12.05 -19.97
N LEU A 518 -10.53 -11.43 -18.91
CA LEU A 518 -10.37 -11.95 -17.56
C LEU A 518 -10.96 -13.38 -17.45
N PHE A 519 -12.16 -13.60 -17.98
CA PHE A 519 -12.76 -14.92 -18.07
C PHE A 519 -13.18 -15.29 -19.48
N TYR A 520 -12.81 -16.50 -19.90
CA TYR A 520 -13.44 -17.18 -21.02
C TYR A 520 -14.35 -18.30 -20.51
N CYS A 521 -15.66 -18.10 -20.63
CA CYS A 521 -16.66 -19.02 -20.09
C CYS A 521 -17.41 -19.83 -21.16
N GLY A 522 -16.99 -19.72 -22.42
CA GLY A 522 -17.57 -20.48 -23.54
C GLY A 522 -17.23 -21.97 -23.48
N GLY A 523 -18.05 -22.79 -24.14
CA GLY A 523 -17.89 -24.25 -24.25
C GLY A 523 -17.07 -24.71 -25.48
N GLU A 524 -16.67 -23.79 -26.35
CA GLU A 524 -15.86 -24.07 -27.54
C GLU A 524 -14.36 -24.07 -27.17
N ASN A 525 -13.51 -24.57 -28.06
CA ASN A 525 -12.06 -24.48 -27.87
C ASN A 525 -11.63 -23.01 -27.92
N GLU A 526 -10.94 -22.52 -26.90
CA GLU A 526 -10.56 -21.11 -26.75
C GLU A 526 -9.77 -20.61 -27.97
N SER A 527 -8.87 -21.44 -28.52
CA SER A 527 -8.08 -21.09 -29.71
C SER A 527 -8.90 -20.93 -30.99
N GLU A 528 -10.15 -21.40 -31.01
CA GLU A 528 -11.00 -21.40 -32.20
C GLU A 528 -12.03 -20.27 -32.20
N ILE A 529 -12.19 -19.53 -31.09
CA ILE A 529 -13.26 -18.54 -30.92
C ILE A 529 -13.22 -17.45 -32.00
N PHE A 530 -12.04 -16.93 -32.34
CA PHE A 530 -11.87 -15.95 -33.43
C PHE A 530 -11.31 -16.55 -34.72
N SER A 531 -11.44 -17.85 -34.95
CA SER A 531 -10.92 -18.53 -36.17
C SER A 531 -11.43 -17.95 -37.49
N SER A 532 -12.58 -17.25 -37.48
CA SER A 532 -13.13 -16.53 -38.63
C SER A 532 -12.48 -15.17 -38.91
N TYR A 533 -11.57 -14.71 -38.04
CA TYR A 533 -10.84 -13.45 -38.16
C TYR A 533 -9.34 -13.72 -38.19
N ASN A 534 -8.73 -13.67 -39.38
CA ASN A 534 -7.34 -14.05 -39.60
C ASN A 534 -6.31 -13.18 -38.85
N ASN A 535 -6.72 -12.01 -38.34
CA ASN A 535 -5.88 -11.02 -37.69
C ASN A 535 -6.20 -10.83 -36.19
N VAL A 536 -7.00 -11.72 -35.59
CA VAL A 536 -7.41 -11.64 -34.19
C VAL A 536 -6.89 -12.86 -33.43
N THR A 537 -6.17 -12.63 -32.33
CA THR A 537 -5.79 -13.68 -31.37
C THR A 537 -6.44 -13.41 -30.03
N HIS A 538 -6.84 -14.48 -29.34
CA HIS A 538 -7.47 -14.39 -28.02
C HIS A 538 -6.65 -15.09 -26.95
N HIS A 539 -6.57 -14.44 -25.79
CA HIS A 539 -5.87 -14.90 -24.61
C HIS A 539 -6.78 -14.71 -23.39
N SER A 540 -7.25 -15.80 -22.80
CA SER A 540 -7.94 -15.73 -21.52
C SER A 540 -6.96 -15.77 -20.36
N ILE A 541 -7.31 -15.05 -19.29
CA ILE A 541 -6.62 -15.17 -18.01
C ILE A 541 -7.08 -16.43 -17.29
N CYS A 542 -8.38 -16.68 -17.25
CA CYS A 542 -8.98 -17.88 -16.69
C CYS A 542 -10.04 -18.46 -17.64
N ASN A 543 -9.94 -19.76 -17.93
CA ASN A 543 -10.91 -20.52 -18.72
C ASN A 543 -11.51 -21.72 -17.95
N LYS A 544 -11.25 -21.82 -16.64
CA LYS A 544 -11.69 -22.94 -15.77
C LYS A 544 -13.18 -22.89 -15.42
N ILE A 545 -13.84 -21.74 -15.57
CA ILE A 545 -15.29 -21.60 -15.33
C ILE A 545 -16.03 -21.73 -16.65
N LYS A 546 -16.83 -22.79 -16.80
CA LYS A 546 -17.73 -22.96 -17.94
C LYS A 546 -19.15 -22.57 -17.57
N ILE A 547 -19.75 -21.71 -18.39
CA ILE A 547 -21.14 -21.27 -18.21
C ILE A 547 -21.95 -21.85 -19.38
N ASN A 548 -23.04 -22.54 -19.05
CA ASN A 548 -23.91 -23.13 -20.05
C ASN A 548 -24.57 -22.03 -20.89
N LEU A 549 -24.51 -22.20 -22.22
CA LEU A 549 -25.12 -21.30 -23.20
C LEU A 549 -26.21 -22.07 -23.96
N CYS A 550 -27.42 -21.52 -24.04
CA CYS A 550 -28.43 -21.95 -25.01
C CYS A 550 -28.42 -21.00 -26.20
N GLN A 551 -28.46 -21.52 -27.44
CA GLN A 551 -28.67 -20.64 -28.59
C GLN A 551 -30.10 -20.09 -28.56
N HIS A 552 -30.28 -18.89 -29.11
CA HIS A 552 -31.61 -18.28 -29.17
C HIS A 552 -32.61 -19.10 -30.01
N ASN A 553 -32.11 -19.97 -30.92
CA ASN A 553 -32.90 -20.72 -31.90
C ASN A 553 -32.95 -22.24 -31.65
N ASP A 554 -32.38 -22.75 -30.55
CA ASP A 554 -32.42 -24.19 -30.26
C ASP A 554 -33.86 -24.67 -30.01
N ASN A 555 -34.17 -25.90 -30.44
CA ASN A 555 -35.42 -26.59 -30.09
C ASN A 555 -35.61 -26.52 -28.57
N ILE A 556 -36.68 -25.84 -28.14
CA ILE A 556 -37.04 -25.53 -26.75
C ILE A 556 -36.85 -26.72 -25.79
N GLU A 557 -37.05 -27.95 -26.30
CA GLU A 557 -36.94 -29.21 -25.55
C GLU A 557 -35.52 -29.57 -25.07
N ASN A 558 -34.46 -29.05 -25.69
CA ASN A 558 -33.07 -29.35 -25.34
C ASN A 558 -32.41 -28.27 -24.48
N CYS A 559 -32.97 -27.05 -24.43
CA CYS A 559 -32.46 -26.02 -23.53
C CYS A 559 -33.04 -26.24 -22.12
N THR A 560 -32.19 -26.70 -21.19
CA THR A 560 -32.55 -26.98 -19.79
C THR A 560 -33.21 -25.80 -19.09
N ILE A 561 -32.82 -24.57 -19.45
CA ILE A 561 -33.40 -23.31 -18.93
C ILE A 561 -34.89 -23.22 -19.27
N ILE A 562 -35.25 -23.50 -20.53
CA ILE A 562 -36.63 -23.40 -21.02
C ILE A 562 -37.41 -24.65 -20.63
N LYS A 563 -36.80 -25.84 -20.75
CA LYS A 563 -37.39 -27.14 -20.38
C LYS A 563 -37.89 -27.20 -18.93
N HIS A 564 -37.17 -26.57 -18.01
CA HIS A 564 -37.52 -26.55 -16.59
C HIS A 564 -38.14 -25.22 -16.13
N SER A 565 -38.49 -24.33 -17.07
CA SER A 565 -39.10 -23.01 -16.80
C SER A 565 -38.37 -22.20 -15.72
N LEU A 566 -37.02 -22.27 -15.72
CA LEU A 566 -36.19 -21.61 -14.71
C LEU A 566 -36.15 -20.09 -14.89
N ASP A 567 -36.68 -19.58 -16.01
CA ASP A 567 -36.90 -18.18 -16.34
C ASP A 567 -38.03 -17.52 -15.53
N LEU A 568 -38.88 -18.28 -14.83
CA LEU A 568 -40.02 -17.76 -14.05
C LEU A 568 -39.67 -17.24 -12.65
N PHE A 569 -38.43 -17.43 -12.17
CA PHE A 569 -38.03 -17.03 -10.81
C PHE A 569 -37.83 -15.52 -10.62
N TYR A 570 -37.69 -14.76 -11.71
CA TYR A 570 -37.77 -13.31 -11.71
C TYR A 570 -38.94 -12.90 -12.59
N PRO A 571 -39.89 -12.08 -12.10
CA PRO A 571 -41.00 -11.63 -12.94
C PRO A 571 -40.39 -10.92 -14.14
N LEU A 572 -40.69 -11.42 -15.34
CA LEU A 572 -40.51 -10.70 -16.58
C LEU A 572 -41.14 -9.32 -16.36
N PHE A 573 -40.34 -8.26 -16.43
CA PHE A 573 -40.89 -7.04 -17.00
C PHE A 573 -41.20 -7.41 -18.44
N SER A 574 -42.45 -7.78 -18.67
CA SER A 574 -43.03 -7.86 -20.01
C SER A 574 -42.71 -6.53 -20.68
N THR A 575 -41.78 -6.53 -21.61
CA THR A 575 -41.74 -5.51 -22.65
C THR A 575 -42.88 -5.83 -23.62
N ASP A 576 -44.09 -5.60 -23.15
CA ASP A 576 -45.22 -5.25 -23.99
C ASP A 576 -45.59 -3.81 -23.62
N GLU A 577 -45.67 -2.97 -24.65
CA GLU A 577 -46.08 -1.55 -24.67
C GLU A 577 -44.98 -0.48 -24.52
N LYS A 578 -44.13 -0.31 -25.55
CA LYS A 578 -44.33 0.71 -26.62
C LYS A 578 -43.22 0.68 -27.66
#